data_AF-A0A820R6Z4-F1
#
_entry.id   AF-A0A820R6Z4-F1
#
_cell.length_a   1.000
_cell.length_b   1.000
_cell.length_c   1.000
_cell.angle_alpha   90.00
_cell.angle_beta   90.00
_cell.angle_gamma   90.00
#
_symmetry.space_group_name_H-M   'P 1'
#
loop_
_entity.id
_entity.type
_entity.pdbx_description
1 polymer ?
#
loop_
_entity_poly.entity_id
_entity_poly.type
_entity_poly.pdbx_seq_one_letter_code
_entity_poly.pdbx_strand_id
1 'polypeptide(L)'
;WTLWSILGCFISVLLLKFIVGSCTAGETYQVASWSYLHKLWLRQLIVSSFHHAWLLPNSYDHIYPIALRWLGAHIEDNVKISEIHTFLSYPTNLLHFERGVTTFGSVLLVPTELTLSGDHCVDYITLGSYTNLGNGCSILPGSHLASETMIGNLTR
;
A
#
# COMPACT_ATOMS: atom_id res chain seq x y z
N TRP A 1 3.34 23.09 -12.60
CA TRP A 1 3.91 21.94 -11.86
C TRP A 1 2.79 21.05 -11.32
N THR A 2 1.87 21.58 -10.49
CA THR A 2 0.71 20.86 -9.94
C THR A 2 -0.14 20.10 -10.96
N LEU A 3 -0.47 20.70 -12.11
CA LEU A 3 -1.26 20.04 -13.15
C LEU A 3 -0.57 18.78 -13.70
N TRP A 4 0.75 18.83 -13.90
CA TRP A 4 1.55 17.70 -14.35
C TRP A 4 1.64 16.60 -13.27
N SER A 5 1.74 16.98 -11.99
CA SER A 5 1.69 16.03 -10.87
C SER A 5 0.34 15.32 -10.80
N ILE A 6 -0.77 16.06 -10.93
CA ILE A 6 -2.12 15.48 -10.92
C ILE A 6 -2.30 14.51 -12.09
N LEU A 7 -1.88 14.90 -13.30
CA LEU A 7 -1.91 14.03 -14.47
C LEU A 7 -1.06 12.77 -14.26
N GLY A 8 0.14 12.92 -13.70
CA GLY A 8 1.03 11.81 -13.35
C GLY A 8 0.41 10.85 -12.33
N CYS A 9 -0.19 11.37 -11.25
CA CYS A 9 -0.93 10.57 -10.28
C CYS A 9 -2.06 9.79 -10.95
N PHE A 10 -2.87 10.46 -11.77
CA PHE A 10 -3.97 9.83 -12.48
C PHE A 10 -3.51 8.70 -13.41
N ILE A 11 -2.48 8.95 -14.23
CA ILE A 11 -1.87 7.93 -15.09
C ILE A 11 -1.37 6.75 -14.25
N SER A 12 -0.65 7.02 -13.16
CA SER A 12 -0.13 5.95 -12.31
C SER A 12 -1.24 5.09 -11.69
N VAL A 13 -2.35 5.69 -11.24
CA VAL A 13 -3.52 4.95 -10.74
C VAL A 13 -4.14 4.08 -11.84
N LEU A 14 -4.26 4.59 -13.07
CA LEU A 14 -4.77 3.81 -14.20
C LEU A 14 -3.86 2.62 -14.52
N LEU A 15 -2.55 2.83 -14.61
CA LEU A 15 -1.60 1.75 -14.90
C LEU A 15 -1.63 0.68 -13.79
N LEU A 16 -1.68 1.09 -12.52
CA LEU A 16 -1.80 0.17 -11.39
C LEU A 16 -3.12 -0.60 -11.43
N LYS A 17 -4.24 0.05 -11.75
CA LYS A 17 -5.56 -0.60 -11.77
C LYS A 17 -5.69 -1.60 -12.92
N PHE A 18 -5.29 -1.20 -14.13
CA PHE A 18 -5.63 -1.93 -15.36
C PHE A 18 -4.49 -2.81 -15.88
N ILE A 19 -3.22 -2.46 -15.63
CA ILE A 19 -2.09 -3.25 -16.13
C ILE A 19 -1.59 -4.23 -15.06
N VAL A 20 -1.39 -3.77 -13.82
CA VAL A 20 -0.97 -4.66 -12.73
C VAL A 20 -2.15 -5.52 -12.26
N GLY A 21 -3.32 -4.90 -12.08
CA GLY A 21 -4.54 -5.57 -11.65
C GLY A 21 -4.56 -5.89 -10.14
N SER A 22 -5.54 -6.70 -9.73
CA SER A 22 -5.71 -7.15 -8.35
C SER A 22 -4.98 -8.47 -8.06
N CYS A 23 -4.74 -8.70 -6.77
CA CYS A 23 -4.28 -9.98 -6.23
C CYS A 23 -5.38 -10.62 -5.39
N THR A 24 -5.43 -11.94 -5.36
CA THR A 24 -6.32 -12.71 -4.50
C THR A 24 -5.58 -13.06 -3.19
N ALA A 25 -6.25 -12.87 -2.06
CA ALA A 25 -5.66 -13.15 -0.76
C ALA A 25 -5.59 -14.65 -0.49
N GLY A 26 -4.58 -15.07 0.28
CA GLY A 26 -4.39 -16.48 0.65
C GLY A 26 -3.92 -17.37 -0.52
N GLU A 27 -3.71 -16.80 -1.71
CA GLU A 27 -3.04 -17.51 -2.79
C GLU A 27 -1.54 -17.56 -2.55
N THR A 28 -1.01 -18.78 -2.53
CA THR A 28 0.43 -19.02 -2.63
C THR A 28 0.81 -19.08 -4.10
N TYR A 29 1.59 -18.11 -4.54
CA TYR A 29 2.17 -18.08 -5.87
C TYR A 29 3.49 -18.83 -5.83
N GLN A 30 3.66 -19.85 -6.69
CA GLN A 30 4.96 -20.51 -6.81
C GLN A 30 6.06 -19.48 -7.08
N VAL A 31 7.25 -19.65 -6.52
CA VAL A 31 8.41 -18.76 -6.77
C VAL A 31 8.69 -18.59 -8.26
N ALA A 32 8.47 -19.67 -9.02
CA ALA A 32 8.63 -19.68 -10.46
C ALA A 32 7.43 -19.10 -11.23
N SER A 33 6.39 -18.62 -10.56
CA SER A 33 5.25 -17.98 -11.21
C SER A 33 5.66 -16.62 -11.77
N TRP A 34 6.15 -16.67 -13.00
CA TRP A 34 6.52 -15.50 -13.79
C TRP A 34 5.42 -14.41 -13.76
N SER A 35 4.15 -14.82 -13.74
CA SER A 35 3.00 -13.92 -13.68
C SER A 35 2.97 -13.04 -12.43
N TYR A 36 3.26 -13.59 -11.25
CA TYR A 36 3.21 -12.81 -10.00
C TYR A 36 4.43 -11.89 -9.85
N LEU A 37 5.63 -12.42 -10.09
CA LEU A 37 6.86 -11.63 -10.06
C LEU A 37 6.81 -10.49 -11.08
N HIS A 38 6.25 -10.75 -12.28
CA HIS A 38 6.06 -9.71 -13.29
C HIS A 38 5.11 -8.62 -12.81
N LYS A 39 3.99 -8.96 -12.16
CA LYS A 39 3.06 -7.97 -11.57
C LYS A 39 3.73 -7.13 -10.48
N LEU A 40 4.48 -7.77 -9.59
CA LEU A 40 5.17 -7.10 -8.48
C LEU A 40 6.26 -6.15 -9.01
N TRP A 41 7.05 -6.62 -9.96
CA TRP A 41 8.08 -5.81 -10.62
C TRP A 41 7.47 -4.63 -11.37
N LEU A 42 6.41 -4.86 -12.16
CA LEU A 42 5.72 -3.82 -12.90
C LEU A 42 5.11 -2.76 -11.97
N ARG A 43 4.54 -3.19 -10.83
CA ARG A 43 4.06 -2.28 -9.79
C ARG A 43 5.19 -1.38 -9.28
N GLN A 44 6.33 -1.96 -8.89
CA GLN A 44 7.46 -1.17 -8.42
C GLN A 44 7.99 -0.21 -9.50
N LEU A 45 8.03 -0.64 -10.76
CA LEU A 45 8.43 0.20 -11.88
C LEU A 45 7.52 1.42 -12.03
N ILE A 46 6.20 1.21 -11.99
CA ILE A 46 5.21 2.30 -12.09
C ILE A 46 5.37 3.25 -10.89
N VAL A 47 5.38 2.72 -9.66
CA VAL A 47 5.47 3.56 -8.45
C VAL A 47 6.76 4.39 -8.46
N SER A 48 7.88 3.78 -8.86
CA SER A 48 9.17 4.47 -8.94
C SER A 48 9.17 5.56 -10.03
N SER A 49 8.60 5.26 -11.20
CA SER A 49 8.54 6.20 -12.33
C SER A 49 7.68 7.43 -12.03
N PHE A 50 6.62 7.26 -11.22
CA PHE A 50 5.70 8.33 -10.83
C PHE A 50 5.95 8.88 -9.42
N HIS A 51 7.05 8.50 -8.77
CA HIS A 51 7.34 8.86 -7.37
C HIS A 51 7.19 10.37 -7.12
N HIS A 52 7.77 11.21 -7.98
CA HIS A 52 7.71 12.67 -7.83
C HIS A 52 6.31 13.27 -8.07
N ALA A 53 5.41 12.57 -8.78
CA ALA A 53 4.03 13.03 -8.96
C ALA A 53 3.25 12.96 -7.63
N TRP A 54 3.60 12.00 -6.78
CA TRP A 54 2.93 11.76 -5.50
C TRP A 54 3.41 12.64 -4.34
N LEU A 55 4.47 13.44 -4.55
CA LEU A 55 4.96 14.47 -3.61
C LEU A 55 4.02 15.69 -3.62
N LEU A 56 2.76 15.47 -3.26
CA LEU A 56 1.76 16.51 -3.14
C LEU A 56 1.98 17.29 -1.83
N PRO A 57 1.68 18.60 -1.80
CA PRO A 57 1.69 19.36 -0.55
C PRO A 57 0.75 18.75 0.51
N ASN A 58 1.09 18.87 1.79
CA ASN A 58 0.30 18.32 2.92
C ASN A 58 -1.18 18.75 2.95
N SER A 59 -1.53 19.85 2.26
CA SER A 59 -2.93 20.24 2.07
C SER A 59 -3.77 19.20 1.30
N TYR A 60 -3.12 18.24 0.64
CA TYR A 60 -3.73 17.22 -0.20
C TYR A 60 -3.73 15.81 0.42
N ASP A 61 -3.46 15.67 1.72
CA ASP A 61 -3.43 14.36 2.41
C ASP A 61 -4.72 13.53 2.23
N HIS A 62 -5.86 14.20 2.05
CA HIS A 62 -7.15 13.58 1.79
C HIS A 62 -7.24 12.85 0.43
N ILE A 63 -6.34 13.15 -0.52
CA ILE A 63 -6.30 12.48 -1.84
C ILE A 63 -5.80 11.04 -1.71
N TYR A 64 -4.91 10.74 -0.76
CA TYR A 64 -4.29 9.43 -0.67
C TYR A 64 -5.30 8.31 -0.34
N PRO A 65 -6.18 8.44 0.67
CA PRO A 65 -7.28 7.50 0.88
C PRO A 65 -8.17 7.32 -0.36
N ILE A 66 -8.47 8.39 -1.10
CA ILE A 66 -9.33 8.35 -2.29
C ILE A 66 -8.67 7.52 -3.39
N ALA A 67 -7.39 7.76 -3.66
CA ALA A 67 -6.62 7.04 -4.67
C ALA A 67 -6.52 5.54 -4.34
N LEU A 68 -6.27 5.19 -3.07
CA LEU A 68 -6.22 3.80 -2.64
C LEU A 68 -7.58 3.11 -2.73
N ARG A 69 -8.68 3.78 -2.37
CA ARG A 69 -10.05 3.26 -2.58
C ARG A 69 -10.31 2.94 -4.05
N TRP A 70 -9.90 3.82 -4.97
CA TRP A 70 -10.00 3.56 -6.42
C TRP A 70 -9.21 2.33 -6.86
N LEU A 71 -8.05 2.11 -6.26
CA LEU A 71 -7.22 0.93 -6.48
C LEU A 71 -7.77 -0.35 -5.80
N GLY A 72 -8.87 -0.24 -5.07
CA GLY A 72 -9.61 -1.37 -4.49
C GLY A 72 -9.33 -1.61 -3.00
N ALA A 73 -8.59 -0.72 -2.33
CA ALA A 73 -8.43 -0.80 -0.88
C ALA A 73 -9.76 -0.54 -0.17
N HIS A 74 -10.00 -1.25 0.93
CA HIS A 74 -11.09 -0.91 1.84
C HIS A 74 -10.57 0.13 2.83
N ILE A 75 -11.06 1.36 2.76
CA ILE A 75 -10.63 2.45 3.64
C ILE A 75 -11.86 3.14 4.19
N GLU A 76 -12.05 3.14 5.49
CA GLU A 76 -13.13 3.86 6.17
C GLU A 76 -12.81 5.35 6.34
N ASP A 77 -13.65 6.07 7.07
CA ASP A 77 -13.53 7.52 7.22
C ASP A 77 -12.43 7.91 8.22
N ASN A 78 -11.94 9.15 8.08
CA ASN A 78 -10.90 9.75 8.94
C ASN A 78 -9.53 9.05 8.90
N VAL A 79 -9.27 8.20 7.92
CA VAL A 79 -7.93 7.62 7.72
C VAL A 79 -6.96 8.70 7.21
N LYS A 80 -5.79 8.78 7.83
CA LYS A 80 -4.73 9.74 7.49
C LYS A 80 -3.46 9.00 7.10
N ILE A 81 -2.92 9.35 5.93
CA ILE A 81 -1.74 8.69 5.36
C ILE A 81 -0.71 9.77 5.08
N SER A 82 0.49 9.68 5.64
CA SER A 82 1.54 10.67 5.34
C SER A 82 2.26 10.40 4.01
N GLU A 83 2.47 9.13 3.66
CA GLU A 83 3.30 8.73 2.51
C GLU A 83 2.62 7.62 1.70
N ILE A 84 1.97 7.98 0.59
CA ILE A 84 1.19 7.02 -0.21
C ILE A 84 2.05 5.96 -0.94
N HIS A 85 3.31 6.28 -1.27
CA HIS A 85 4.14 5.46 -2.16
C HIS A 85 4.36 4.04 -1.63
N THR A 86 4.46 3.85 -0.32
CA THR A 86 4.56 2.52 0.27
C THR A 86 3.29 1.71 0.05
N PHE A 87 2.12 2.34 0.20
CA PHE A 87 0.84 1.69 0.00
C PHE A 87 0.59 1.32 -1.46
N LEU A 88 1.07 2.14 -2.41
CA LEU A 88 1.00 1.83 -3.84
C LEU A 88 1.89 0.65 -4.24
N SER A 89 3.00 0.44 -3.52
CA SER A 89 3.92 -0.69 -3.72
C SER A 89 3.36 -2.02 -3.23
N TYR A 90 2.37 -2.00 -2.33
CA TYR A 90 1.62 -3.17 -1.90
C TYR A 90 0.45 -3.49 -2.86
N PRO A 91 -0.03 -4.74 -2.95
CA PRO A 91 -1.31 -5.07 -3.58
C PRO A 91 -2.47 -4.33 -2.90
N THR A 92 -2.77 -3.12 -3.37
CA THR A 92 -3.70 -2.16 -2.75
C THR A 92 -5.08 -2.73 -2.44
N ASN A 93 -5.57 -3.68 -3.25
CA ASN A 93 -6.86 -4.32 -3.05
C ASN A 93 -6.90 -5.29 -1.83
N LEU A 94 -5.76 -5.54 -1.21
CA LEU A 94 -5.60 -6.34 0.00
C LEU A 94 -5.38 -5.48 1.24
N LEU A 95 -5.49 -4.15 1.12
CA LEU A 95 -5.43 -3.23 2.25
C LEU A 95 -6.81 -2.99 2.83
N HIS A 96 -6.94 -3.13 4.15
CA HIS A 96 -8.15 -2.83 4.90
C HIS A 96 -7.83 -1.89 6.07
N PHE A 97 -8.19 -0.62 5.96
CA PHE A 97 -8.01 0.39 6.99
C PHE A 97 -9.37 0.81 7.55
N GLU A 98 -9.57 0.54 8.83
CA GLU A 98 -10.76 0.98 9.56
C GLU A 98 -10.68 2.45 9.95
N ARG A 99 -11.75 2.94 10.56
CA ARG A 99 -11.93 4.34 10.93
C ARG A 99 -10.76 4.89 11.75
N GLY A 100 -10.29 6.08 11.38
CA GLY A 100 -9.35 6.85 12.19
C GLY A 100 -7.93 6.29 12.25
N VAL A 101 -7.57 5.32 11.39
CA VAL A 101 -6.18 4.87 11.24
C VAL A 101 -5.30 6.03 10.83
N THR A 102 -4.13 6.18 11.48
CA THR A 102 -3.12 7.15 11.07
C THR A 102 -1.78 6.49 10.82
N THR A 103 -1.15 6.85 9.71
CA THR A 103 0.17 6.35 9.34
C THR A 103 1.16 7.50 9.24
N PHE A 104 2.28 7.37 9.93
CA PHE A 104 3.38 8.32 9.87
C PHE A 104 4.39 7.89 8.79
N GLY A 105 5.49 8.61 8.65
CA GLY A 105 6.43 8.46 7.53
C GLY A 105 7.23 7.16 7.56
N SER A 106 7.65 6.68 6.39
CA SER A 106 8.52 5.50 6.26
C SER A 106 7.93 4.19 6.78
N VAL A 107 6.61 4.04 6.82
CA VAL A 107 5.99 2.70 6.95
C VAL A 107 6.42 1.86 5.77
N LEU A 108 6.82 0.61 6.00
CA LEU A 108 7.15 -0.38 4.98
C LEU A 108 6.08 -1.48 4.97
N LEU A 109 5.43 -1.68 3.83
CA LEU A 109 4.56 -2.83 3.62
C LEU A 109 5.31 -3.87 2.81
N VAL A 110 5.56 -5.03 3.41
CA VAL A 110 6.24 -6.12 2.72
C VAL A 110 5.24 -6.78 1.77
N PRO A 111 5.49 -6.81 0.45
CA PRO A 111 4.48 -7.22 -0.52
C PRO A 111 4.18 -8.72 -0.49
N THR A 112 5.15 -9.56 -0.10
CA THR A 112 5.00 -11.02 0.04
C THR A 112 5.89 -11.60 1.12
N GLU A 113 5.50 -12.76 1.64
CA GLU A 113 6.34 -13.60 2.50
C GLU A 113 6.72 -14.89 1.76
N LEU A 114 7.94 -15.38 1.96
CA LEU A 114 8.38 -16.67 1.44
C LEU A 114 8.01 -17.76 2.44
N THR A 115 7.18 -18.70 2.00
CA THR A 115 6.81 -19.88 2.79
C THR A 115 7.96 -20.88 2.89
N LEU A 116 7.86 -21.85 3.79
CA LEU A 116 8.84 -22.94 3.93
C LEU A 116 8.96 -23.81 2.66
N SER A 117 7.91 -23.89 1.84
CA SER A 117 7.94 -24.55 0.52
C SER A 117 8.60 -23.69 -0.55
N GLY A 118 8.98 -22.46 -0.21
CA GLY A 118 9.53 -21.46 -1.11
C GLY A 118 8.47 -20.52 -1.66
N ASP A 119 7.19 -20.88 -1.72
CA ASP A 119 6.15 -20.09 -2.41
C ASP A 119 5.95 -18.69 -1.81
N HIS A 120 5.59 -17.71 -2.66
CA HIS A 120 5.21 -16.37 -2.23
C HIS A 120 3.78 -16.35 -1.73
N CYS A 121 3.59 -15.98 -0.47
CA CYS A 121 2.29 -15.73 0.14
C CYS A 121 1.96 -14.24 0.08
N VAL A 122 0.73 -13.94 -0.34
CA VAL A 122 0.14 -12.60 -0.33
C VAL A 122 -1.17 -12.68 0.42
N ASP A 123 -1.41 -11.76 1.34
CA ASP A 123 -2.61 -11.81 2.16
C ASP A 123 -3.10 -10.40 2.51
N TYR A 124 -4.20 -10.29 3.25
CA TYR A 124 -4.71 -9.02 3.71
C TYR A 124 -3.78 -8.37 4.74
N ILE A 125 -3.73 -7.04 4.72
CA ILE A 125 -3.24 -6.25 5.84
C ILE A 125 -4.42 -5.46 6.39
N THR A 126 -4.79 -5.74 7.64
CA THR A 126 -5.90 -5.08 8.31
C THR A 126 -5.38 -4.19 9.43
N LEU A 127 -5.73 -2.90 9.38
CA LEU A 127 -5.46 -1.93 10.43
C LEU A 127 -6.79 -1.59 11.11
N GLY A 128 -6.96 -2.05 12.34
CA GLY A 128 -8.14 -1.81 13.14
C GLY A 128 -8.35 -0.34 13.49
N SER A 129 -9.55 0.00 13.92
CA SER A 129 -9.99 1.37 14.19
C SER A 129 -9.03 2.11 15.13
N TYR A 130 -8.71 3.36 14.83
CA TYR A 130 -7.82 4.22 15.62
C TYR A 130 -6.39 3.71 15.80
N THR A 131 -5.93 2.81 14.92
CA THR A 131 -4.53 2.35 14.91
C THR A 131 -3.59 3.48 14.49
N ASN A 132 -2.46 3.61 15.19
CA ASN A 132 -1.40 4.55 14.87
C ASN A 132 -0.11 3.81 14.50
N LEU A 133 0.34 3.99 13.26
CA LEU A 133 1.57 3.39 12.74
C LEU A 133 2.71 4.40 12.77
N GLY A 134 3.57 4.27 13.77
CA GLY A 134 4.78 5.07 13.93
C GLY A 134 5.77 4.94 12.77
N ASN A 135 6.73 5.85 12.75
CA ASN A 135 7.73 5.93 11.69
C ASN A 135 8.59 4.68 11.60
N GLY A 136 8.86 4.23 10.38
CA GLY A 136 9.81 3.15 10.10
C GLY A 136 9.29 1.74 10.37
N CYS A 137 8.03 1.56 10.78
CA CYS A 137 7.50 0.22 11.06
C CYS A 137 7.38 -0.63 9.78
N SER A 138 7.64 -1.93 9.88
CA SER A 138 7.45 -2.90 8.80
C SER A 138 6.25 -3.79 9.11
N ILE A 139 5.34 -3.93 8.14
CA ILE A 139 4.14 -4.76 8.27
C ILE A 139 4.21 -5.88 7.23
N LEU A 140 4.03 -7.11 7.70
CA LEU A 140 4.06 -8.31 6.87
C LEU A 140 2.65 -8.62 6.30
N PRO A 141 2.54 -9.32 5.17
CA PRO A 141 1.27 -9.85 4.70
C PRO A 141 0.59 -10.70 5.79
N GLY A 142 -0.74 -10.65 5.88
CA GLY A 142 -1.51 -11.40 6.88
C GLY A 142 -1.54 -10.73 8.26
N SER A 143 -0.96 -9.54 8.40
CA SER A 143 -1.00 -8.79 9.66
C SER A 143 -2.40 -8.23 9.92
N HIS A 144 -2.93 -8.52 11.11
CA HIS A 144 -4.16 -7.94 11.63
C HIS A 144 -3.85 -7.16 12.91
N LEU A 145 -3.81 -5.82 12.80
CA LEU A 145 -3.64 -4.96 13.97
C LEU A 145 -5.00 -4.67 14.59
N ALA A 146 -5.12 -4.95 15.89
CA ALA A 146 -6.35 -4.69 16.64
C ALA A 146 -6.63 -3.17 16.73
N SER A 147 -7.88 -2.82 17.00
CA SER A 147 -8.25 -1.42 17.25
C SER A 147 -7.42 -0.81 18.39
N GLU A 148 -7.17 0.50 18.30
CA GLU A 148 -6.38 1.28 19.26
C GLU A 148 -4.92 0.83 19.41
N THR A 149 -4.42 0.00 18.49
CA THR A 149 -3.01 -0.40 18.47
C THR A 149 -2.12 0.81 18.16
N MET A 150 -1.06 0.98 18.95
CA MET A 150 -0.02 1.97 18.68
C MET A 150 1.30 1.26 18.43
N ILE A 151 1.82 1.37 17.22
CA ILE A 151 3.17 0.91 16.88
C ILE A 151 4.11 2.10 17.04
N GLY A 152 5.07 1.99 17.97
CA GLY A 152 6.07 3.02 18.22
C GLY A 152 7.01 3.22 17.03
N ASN A 153 7.71 4.36 17.04
CA ASN A 153 8.72 4.64 16.01
C ASN A 153 9.93 3.73 16.18
N LEU A 154 10.42 3.17 15.08
CA LEU A 154 11.77 2.61 15.04
C LEU A 154 12.76 3.77 14.96
N THR A 155 13.28 4.20 16.11
CA THR A 155 14.38 5.17 16.18
C THR A 155 15.67 4.46 15.79
N ARG A 156 16.33 4.95 14.74
CA ARG A 156 17.68 4.54 14.38
C ARG A 156 18.72 5.39 15.12
#